data_AF-A0A7C4M2Y9-F1
#
_entry.id   AF-A0A7C4M2Y9-F1
#
_cell.length_a   1.000
_cell.length_b   1.000
_cell.length_c   1.000
_cell.angle_alpha   90.00
_cell.angle_beta   90.00
_cell.angle_gamma   90.00
#
_symmetry.space_group_name_H-M   'P 1'
#
loop_
_entity.id
_entity.type
_entity.pdbx_description
1 polymer ?
#
loop_
_entity_poly.entity_id
_entity_poly.type
_entity_poly.pdbx_seq_one_letter_code
_entity_poly.pdbx_strand_id
1 'polypeptide(L)'
;YKPGGSVTKPKIYFAASDHEMAEIARRLGAEPLKISILGVAGLLIGLCRLRGMKGLCLLAETPGTYPDKEAAIELLKVLSSILGLKVDLSEVGDPKKLISVLSPFDFGALTKKREERTRPEWFV
;
A
#
# COMPACT_ATOMS: atom_id res chain seq x y z
N TYR A 1 -4.32 -9.66 -5.83
CA TYR A 1 -3.46 -8.74 -6.58
C TYR A 1 -3.32 -9.22 -8.02
N LYS A 2 -3.73 -8.38 -8.99
CA LYS A 2 -3.42 -8.56 -10.42
C LYS A 2 -2.70 -7.30 -10.91
N PRO A 3 -1.42 -7.35 -11.31
CA PRO A 3 -0.74 -6.18 -11.87
C PRO A 3 -1.45 -5.69 -13.14
N GLY A 4 -1.65 -4.37 -13.27
CA GLY A 4 -2.12 -3.74 -14.51
C GLY A 4 -3.62 -3.80 -14.81
N GLY A 5 -4.46 -4.20 -13.84
CA GLY A 5 -5.92 -4.15 -13.99
C GLY A 5 -6.50 -2.76 -13.72
N SER A 6 -7.61 -2.41 -14.37
CA SER A 6 -8.41 -1.23 -14.02
C SER A 6 -9.06 -1.43 -12.65
N VAL A 7 -8.74 -0.57 -11.68
CA VAL A 7 -9.29 -0.62 -10.32
C VAL A 7 -10.55 0.25 -10.27
N THR A 8 -11.73 -0.37 -10.21
CA THR A 8 -13.02 0.36 -10.05
C THR A 8 -13.35 0.62 -8.58
N LYS A 9 -13.02 -0.33 -7.70
CA LYS A 9 -13.01 -0.16 -6.25
C LYS A 9 -11.74 -0.80 -5.68
N PRO A 10 -10.86 -0.04 -5.01
CA PRO A 10 -9.63 -0.58 -4.42
C PRO A 10 -9.95 -1.71 -3.44
N LYS A 11 -9.36 -2.89 -3.69
CA LYS A 11 -9.38 -3.96 -2.70
C LYS A 11 -8.36 -3.66 -1.61
N ILE A 12 -8.68 -4.07 -0.38
CA ILE A 12 -7.78 -3.96 0.75
C ILE A 12 -7.17 -5.33 1.02
N TYR A 13 -5.85 -5.36 1.10
CA TYR A 13 -5.05 -6.52 1.46
C TYR A 13 -4.39 -6.32 2.82
N PHE A 14 -4.00 -7.41 3.47
CA PHE A 14 -3.27 -7.34 4.73
C PHE A 14 -2.16 -8.38 4.87
N ALA A 15 -1.20 -8.06 5.75
CA ALA A 15 -0.30 -9.01 6.40
C ALA A 15 -0.26 -8.74 7.90
N ALA A 16 -0.18 -9.78 8.72
CA ALA A 16 -0.28 -9.68 10.17
C ALA A 16 0.83 -10.49 10.85
N SER A 17 1.30 -10.03 12.02
CA SER A 17 2.30 -10.75 12.84
C SER A 17 1.72 -11.94 13.61
N ASP A 18 0.41 -11.98 13.79
CA ASP A 18 -0.31 -12.97 14.57
C ASP A 18 -1.76 -13.14 14.11
N HIS A 19 -2.41 -14.19 14.61
CA HIS A 19 -3.78 -14.55 14.24
C HIS A 19 -4.82 -13.51 14.69
N GLU A 20 -4.62 -12.84 15.82
CA GLU A 20 -5.57 -11.86 16.33
C GLU A 20 -5.64 -10.66 15.39
N MET A 21 -4.48 -10.13 14.97
CA MET A 21 -4.42 -9.04 14.00
C MET A 21 -4.97 -9.44 12.64
N ALA A 22 -4.75 -10.69 12.21
CA ALA A 22 -5.32 -11.21 10.97
C ALA A 22 -6.86 -11.25 11.00
N GLU A 23 -7.45 -11.66 12.12
CA GLU A 23 -8.91 -11.69 12.28
C GLU A 23 -9.55 -10.30 12.29
N ILE A 24 -8.89 -9.30 12.90
CA ILE A 24 -9.35 -7.91 12.85
C ILE A 24 -9.47 -7.44 11.39
N ALA A 25 -8.44 -7.69 10.59
CA ALA A 25 -8.44 -7.28 9.18
C ALA A 25 -9.51 -8.01 8.36
N ARG A 26 -9.69 -9.33 8.58
CA ARG A 26 -10.71 -10.14 7.89
C ARG A 26 -12.13 -9.64 8.16
N ARG A 27 -12.44 -9.28 9.41
CA ARG A 27 -13.77 -8.75 9.80
C ARG A 27 -14.13 -7.46 9.07
N LEU A 28 -13.13 -6.71 8.62
CA LEU A 28 -13.30 -5.47 7.87
C LEU A 28 -13.26 -5.69 6.34
N GLY A 29 -13.26 -6.94 5.89
CA GLY A 29 -13.28 -7.29 4.48
C GLY A 29 -11.93 -7.23 3.77
N ALA A 30 -10.82 -7.12 4.53
CA ALA A 30 -9.48 -7.19 3.94
C ALA A 30 -9.08 -8.64 3.62
N GLU A 31 -8.42 -8.85 2.49
CA GLU A 31 -7.94 -10.16 2.04
C GLU A 31 -6.46 -10.38 2.41
N PRO A 32 -6.02 -11.60 2.77
CA PRO A 32 -4.61 -11.86 3.02
C PRO A 32 -3.80 -11.65 1.74
N LEU A 33 -2.68 -10.92 1.84
CA LEU A 33 -1.77 -10.73 0.71
C LEU A 33 -1.00 -12.03 0.42
N LYS A 34 -1.04 -12.48 -0.83
CA LYS A 34 -0.39 -13.73 -1.28
C LYS A 34 1.05 -13.54 -1.81
N ILE A 35 1.55 -12.31 -1.81
CA ILE A 35 2.88 -11.96 -2.31
C ILE A 35 3.70 -11.31 -1.19
N SER A 36 5.02 -11.29 -1.35
CA SER A 36 5.92 -10.64 -0.40
C SER A 36 5.75 -9.12 -0.40
N ILE A 37 5.75 -8.52 0.79
CA ILE A 37 5.81 -7.07 0.98
C ILE A 37 7.28 -6.66 1.00
N LEU A 38 7.67 -5.71 0.16
CA LEU A 38 9.04 -5.20 0.06
C LEU A 38 9.21 -3.87 0.82
N GLY A 39 10.46 -3.51 1.09
CA GLY A 39 10.80 -2.24 1.75
C GLY A 39 10.48 -2.21 3.24
N VAL A 40 10.33 -1.00 3.78
CA VAL A 40 10.15 -0.77 5.22
C VAL A 40 8.88 -1.44 5.75
N ALA A 41 7.78 -1.45 4.99
CA ALA A 41 6.53 -2.08 5.41
C ALA A 41 6.70 -3.59 5.68
N GLY A 42 7.38 -4.30 4.78
CA GLY A 42 7.67 -5.73 4.93
C GLY A 42 8.64 -6.02 6.07
N LEU A 43 9.66 -5.16 6.22
CA LEU A 43 10.61 -5.28 7.33
C LEU A 43 9.93 -5.09 8.68
N LEU A 44 9.10 -4.05 8.83
CA LEU A 44 8.42 -3.74 10.09
C LEU A 44 7.47 -4.86 10.52
N ILE A 45 6.63 -5.39 9.61
CA ILE A 45 5.70 -6.47 9.97
C ILE A 45 6.44 -7.76 10.36
N GLY A 46 7.56 -8.07 9.70
CA GLY A 46 8.43 -9.17 10.09
C GLY A 46 9.08 -8.97 11.45
N LEU A 47 9.56 -7.75 11.73
CA LEU A 47 10.13 -7.38 13.02
C LEU A 47 9.11 -7.44 14.16
N CYS A 48 7.85 -7.09 13.92
CA CYS A 48 6.79 -7.22 14.93
C CYS A 48 6.73 -8.65 15.49
N ARG A 49 6.71 -9.66 14.62
CA ARG A 49 6.75 -11.08 15.01
C ARG A 49 7.99 -11.40 15.85
N LEU A 50 9.17 -10.99 15.39
CA LEU A 50 10.44 -11.27 16.06
C LEU A 50 10.59 -10.59 17.42
N ARG A 51 9.92 -9.45 17.61
CA ARG A 51 9.93 -8.66 18.85
C ARG A 51 8.76 -8.96 19.79
N GLY A 52 7.90 -9.92 19.45
CA GLY A 52 6.70 -10.22 20.23
C GLY A 52 5.67 -9.07 20.24
N MET A 53 5.68 -8.22 19.21
CA MET A 53 4.74 -7.11 19.05
C MET A 53 3.60 -7.51 18.11
N LYS A 54 2.39 -7.06 18.42
CA LYS A 54 1.24 -7.12 17.52
C LYS A 54 1.43 -6.10 16.39
N GLY A 55 1.29 -6.56 15.16
CA GLY A 55 1.53 -5.78 13.95
C GLY A 55 0.53 -6.15 12.87
N LEU A 56 0.06 -5.12 12.16
CA LEU A 56 -0.84 -5.23 11.02
C LEU A 56 -0.36 -4.29 9.92
N CYS A 57 -0.13 -4.83 8.74
CA CYS A 57 0.15 -4.08 7.52
C CYS A 57 -1.10 -4.12 6.63
N LEU A 58 -1.64 -2.96 6.28
CA LEU A 58 -2.77 -2.81 5.36
C LEU A 58 -2.26 -2.22 4.04
N LEU A 59 -2.74 -2.74 2.91
CA LEU A 59 -2.35 -2.30 1.58
C LEU A 59 -3.60 -2.14 0.71
N ALA A 60 -3.72 -1.02 0.01
CA ALA A 60 -4.78 -0.83 -0.98
C ALA A 60 -4.28 -1.19 -2.38
N GLU A 61 -5.14 -1.80 -3.18
CA GLU A 61 -4.90 -1.99 -4.61
C GLU A 61 -4.87 -0.63 -5.33
N THR A 62 -3.83 -0.40 -6.14
CA THR A 62 -3.66 0.83 -6.94
C THR A 62 -3.21 0.47 -8.36
N PRO A 63 -3.39 1.36 -9.35
CA PRO A 63 -2.79 1.21 -10.68
C PRO A 63 -1.26 1.18 -10.69
N GLY A 64 -0.61 1.71 -9.64
CA GLY A 64 0.85 1.72 -9.50
C GLY A 64 1.59 2.72 -10.40
N THR A 65 0.88 3.55 -11.15
CA THR A 65 1.46 4.52 -12.11
C THR A 65 1.40 5.98 -11.64
N TYR A 66 0.54 6.27 -10.68
CA TYR A 66 0.32 7.61 -10.13
C TYR A 66 -0.24 7.49 -8.71
N PRO A 67 -0.03 8.48 -7.83
CA PRO A 67 -0.68 8.51 -6.52
C PRO A 67 -2.21 8.39 -6.63
N ASP A 68 -2.77 7.40 -5.95
CA ASP A 68 -4.18 7.01 -6.03
C ASP A 68 -4.96 7.52 -4.80
N LYS A 69 -5.80 8.53 -5.01
CA LYS A 69 -6.57 9.19 -3.95
C LYS A 69 -7.64 8.24 -3.40
N GLU A 70 -8.34 7.55 -4.29
CA GLU A 70 -9.45 6.67 -3.97
C GLU A 70 -8.98 5.49 -3.14
N ALA A 71 -7.82 4.92 -3.47
CA ALA A 71 -7.19 3.86 -2.70
C ALA A 71 -6.77 4.33 -1.30
N ALA A 72 -6.20 5.53 -1.18
CA ALA A 72 -5.84 6.11 0.11
C ALA A 72 -7.07 6.34 1.00
N ILE A 73 -8.16 6.86 0.44
CA ILE A 73 -9.44 7.06 1.14
C ILE A 73 -10.00 5.73 1.65
N GLU A 74 -10.03 4.69 0.80
CA GLU A 74 -10.57 3.39 1.21
C GLU A 74 -9.72 2.75 2.32
N LEU A 75 -8.39 2.86 2.23
CA LEU A 75 -7.48 2.39 3.27
C LEU A 75 -7.70 3.14 4.60
N LEU A 76 -7.89 4.47 4.53
CA LEU A 76 -8.15 5.30 5.71
C LEU A 76 -9.47 4.95 6.39
N LYS A 77 -10.52 4.58 5.66
CA LYS A 77 -11.78 4.11 6.27
C LYS A 77 -11.56 2.83 7.08
N VAL A 78 -10.83 1.87 6.52
CA VAL A 78 -10.50 0.61 7.21
C VAL A 78 -9.67 0.90 8.46
N LEU A 79 -8.61 1.69 8.33
CA LEU A 79 -7.75 2.06 9.45
C LEU A 79 -8.53 2.80 10.56
N SER A 80 -9.38 3.75 10.17
CA SER A 80 -10.23 4.51 11.10
C SER A 80 -11.18 3.59 11.87
N SER A 81 -11.70 2.56 11.21
CA SER A 81 -12.57 1.55 11.83
C SER A 81 -11.81 0.70 12.85
N ILE A 82 -10.55 0.34 12.57
CA ILE A 82 -9.69 -0.42 13.51
C ILE A 82 -9.36 0.42 14.74
N LEU A 83 -9.02 1.69 14.53
CA LEU A 83 -8.55 2.58 15.60
C LEU A 83 -9.71 3.28 16.34
N GLY A 84 -10.95 3.15 15.88
CA GLY A 84 -12.10 3.87 16.42
C GLY A 84 -12.03 5.38 16.22
N LEU A 85 -11.33 5.84 15.19
CA LEU A 85 -11.13 7.26 14.90
C LEU A 85 -12.20 7.81 13.96
N LYS A 86 -12.64 9.04 14.18
CA LYS A 86 -13.44 9.80 13.21
C LYS A 86 -12.49 10.69 12.42
N VAL A 87 -12.14 10.24 11.22
CA VAL A 87 -11.30 11.01 10.30
C VAL A 87 -12.20 11.68 9.27
N ASP A 88 -12.06 12.99 9.10
CA ASP A 88 -12.70 13.71 8.01
C ASP A 88 -11.93 13.42 6.71
N LEU A 89 -12.59 12.77 5.76
CA LEU A 89 -12.02 12.39 4.47
C LEU A 89 -12.32 13.41 3.38
N SER A 90 -13.11 14.45 3.68
CA SER A 90 -13.46 15.51 2.71
C SER A 90 -12.25 16.37 2.34
N GLU A 91 -11.28 16.48 3.24
CA GLU A 91 -10.06 17.27 3.04
C GLU A 91 -8.95 16.53 2.29
N VAL A 92 -9.14 15.25 1.92
CA VAL A 92 -8.15 14.53 1.11
C VAL A 92 -8.05 15.23 -0.25
N GLY A 93 -6.95 15.95 -0.45
CA GLY A 93 -6.74 16.84 -1.59
C GLY A 93 -6.41 16.13 -2.90
N ASP A 94 -6.14 16.92 -3.93
CA ASP A 94 -5.64 16.44 -5.22
C ASP A 94 -4.18 15.95 -5.07
N PRO A 95 -3.86 14.70 -5.48
CA PRO A 95 -2.50 14.18 -5.41
C PRO A 95 -1.46 15.01 -6.19
N LYS A 96 -1.86 15.85 -7.15
CA LYS A 96 -0.95 16.78 -7.85
C LYS A 96 -0.20 17.72 -6.89
N LYS A 97 -0.88 18.18 -5.84
CA LYS A 97 -0.25 19.06 -4.83
C LYS A 97 0.78 18.30 -3.99
N LEU A 98 0.57 17.00 -3.79
CA LEU A 98 1.53 16.15 -3.08
C LEU A 98 2.81 15.95 -3.90
N ILE A 99 2.67 15.79 -5.22
CA ILE A 99 3.81 15.57 -6.13
C ILE A 99 4.80 16.73 -6.12
N SER A 100 4.33 17.98 -6.10
CA SER A 100 5.23 19.12 -6.03
C SER A 100 6.03 19.14 -4.72
N VAL A 101 5.37 18.81 -3.60
CA VAL A 101 5.99 18.74 -2.27
C VAL A 101 6.97 17.57 -2.16
N LEU A 102 6.63 16.41 -2.75
CA LEU A 102 7.47 15.22 -2.70
C LEU A 102 8.57 15.21 -3.75
N SER A 103 8.58 16.14 -4.70
CA SER A 103 9.60 16.21 -5.76
C SER A 103 11.06 16.18 -5.26
N PRO A 104 11.45 16.80 -4.13
CA PRO A 104 12.82 16.70 -3.61
C PRO A 104 13.13 15.32 -3.00
N PHE A 105 12.09 14.54 -2.68
CA PHE A 105 12.14 13.21 -2.09
C PHE A 105 11.69 12.14 -3.09
N ASP A 106 11.55 12.49 -4.36
CA ASP A 106 11.13 11.56 -5.39
C ASP A 106 12.30 10.65 -5.74
N PHE A 107 12.39 9.50 -5.04
CA PHE A 107 13.36 8.43 -5.29
C PHE A 107 13.10 7.68 -6.61
N GLY A 108 12.78 8.41 -7.68
CA GLY A 108 12.50 7.89 -9.01
C GLY A 108 11.09 7.33 -9.21
N ALA A 109 10.13 7.67 -8.34
CA ALA A 109 8.76 7.17 -8.41
C ALA A 109 7.87 7.99 -9.37
N LEU A 110 8.14 9.30 -9.54
CA LEU A 110 7.42 10.18 -10.46
C LEU A 110 8.16 10.37 -11.79
N THR A 111 9.43 9.95 -11.88
CA THR A 111 10.20 9.95 -13.13
C THR A 111 9.60 8.98 -14.15
N LYS A 112 8.93 9.54 -15.15
CA LYS A 112 8.16 8.86 -16.20
C LYS A 112 8.99 8.13 -17.26
N LYS A 113 10.19 7.63 -16.93
CA LYS A 113 10.99 6.85 -17.89
C LYS A 113 11.75 5.74 -17.19
N ARG A 114 11.10 4.59 -17.05
CA ARG A 114 11.87 3.34 -17.12
C ARG A 114 12.32 3.29 -18.57
N GLU A 115 13.55 3.69 -18.86
CA GLU A 115 14.17 3.29 -20.11
C GLU A 115 13.95 1.78 -20.21
N GLU A 116 13.36 1.34 -21.32
CA GLU A 116 13.42 -0.07 -21.70
C GLU A 116 14.89 -0.44 -21.61
N ARG A 117 15.27 -1.14 -20.54
CA ARG A 117 16.55 -1.79 -20.49
C ARG A 117 16.46 -2.84 -21.58
N THR A 118 16.89 -2.47 -22.79
CA THR A 118 17.16 -3.41 -23.86
C THR A 118 17.93 -4.54 -23.22
N ARG A 119 17.37 -5.75 -23.25
CA ARG A 119 18.05 -6.92 -22.71
C ARG A 119 19.45 -6.91 -23.33
N PRO A 120 20.51 -6.82 -22.53
CA PRO A 120 21.85 -6.85 -23.09
C PRO A 120 21.98 -8.16 -23.88
N GLU A 121 22.61 -8.12 -25.05
CA GLU A 121 22.73 -9.29 -25.93
C GLU A 121 23.42 -10.49 -25.26
N TRP A 122 24.13 -10.26 -24.15
CA TRP A 122 24.81 -11.28 -23.35
C TRP A 122 23.92 -11.95 -22.28
N PHE A 123 22.67 -11.50 -22.10
CA PHE A 123 21.75 -12.05 -21.10
C PHE A 123 20.94 -13.20 -21.72
N VAL A 124 21.43 -14.43 -21.54
CA VAL A 124 20.80 -15.69 -21.98
C VAL A 124 19.62 -16.06 -21.08
#